data_AF-A0A2S2R1L0-F1
#
_entry.id   AF-A0A2S2R1L0-F1
#
_cell.length_a   1.000
_cell.length_b   1.000
_cell.length_c   1.000
_cell.angle_alpha   90.00
_cell.angle_beta   90.00
_cell.angle_gamma   90.00
#
_symmetry.space_group_name_H-M   'P 1'
#
loop_
_entity.id
_entity.type
_entity.pdbx_description
1 polymer ?
#
loop_
_entity_poly.entity_id
_entity_poly.type
_entity_poly.pdbx_seq_one_letter_code
_entity_poly.pdbx_strand_id
1 'polypeptide(L)'
;MYGSVFNNAERKWEIRINTQLYQLYKREDVVQFTRGTRIEWAGHVWRADGSVLKGALTYVIRGKRPRGRPLKRWGDSVRELLEEIGGDWEQAYNRERWKELVLAAKSLNGS
;
A
#
# COMPACT_ATOMS: atom_id res chain seq x y z
N MET A 1 16.99 -3.31 12.14
CA MET A 1 17.82 -2.37 11.37
C MET A 1 18.86 -3.20 10.62
N TYR A 2 18.85 -3.22 9.29
CA TYR A 2 19.71 -4.11 8.50
C TYR A 2 21.12 -3.51 8.45
N GLY A 3 22.12 -4.26 8.94
CA GLY A 3 23.46 -3.75 9.25
C GLY A 3 24.24 -3.19 8.05
N SER A 4 25.30 -2.44 8.36
CA SER A 4 26.18 -1.81 7.38
C SER A 4 26.87 -2.82 6.46
N VAL A 5 27.17 -2.40 5.23
CA VAL A 5 28.01 -3.14 4.28
C VAL A 5 29.37 -2.46 4.19
N PHE A 6 30.45 -3.24 4.12
CA PHE A 6 31.79 -2.69 3.97
C PHE A 6 32.08 -2.44 2.50
N ASN A 7 32.34 -1.18 2.14
CA ASN A 7 32.78 -0.79 0.81
C ASN A 7 34.30 -0.95 0.72
N ASN A 8 34.76 -1.96 -0.02
CA ASN A 8 36.19 -2.25 -0.20
C ASN A 8 36.94 -1.18 -1.02
N ALA A 9 36.26 -0.45 -1.92
CA ALA A 9 36.88 0.57 -2.75
C ALA A 9 37.23 1.83 -1.95
N GLU A 10 36.36 2.20 -1.01
CA GLU A 10 36.51 3.41 -0.19
C GLU A 10 36.89 3.12 1.27
N ARG A 11 37.12 1.83 1.61
CA ARG A 11 37.49 1.31 2.95
C ARG A 11 36.59 1.83 4.08
N LYS A 12 35.28 1.93 3.84
CA LYS A 12 34.31 2.51 4.78
C LYS A 12 33.04 1.67 4.91
N TRP A 13 32.40 1.77 6.07
CA TRP A 13 31.11 1.13 6.32
C TRP A 13 29.99 2.03 5.84
N GLU A 14 29.09 1.47 5.02
CA GLU A 14 27.97 2.21 4.43
C GLU A 14 26.64 1.56 4.82
N ILE A 15 25.59 2.39 4.89
CA ILE A 15 24.22 1.91 5.02
C ILE A 15 23.82 1.32 3.66
N ARG A 16 23.24 0.12 3.67
CA ARG A 16 22.77 -0.53 2.44
C ARG A 16 21.69 0.31 1.77
N ILE A 17 21.81 0.47 0.45
CA ILE A 17 20.80 1.15 -0.38
C ILE A 17 19.68 0.17 -0.80
N ASN A 18 18.51 0.71 -1.17
CA ASN A 18 17.33 -0.09 -1.49
C ASN A 18 17.59 -1.18 -2.54
N THR A 19 18.37 -0.88 -3.59
CA THR A 19 18.74 -1.85 -4.62
C THR A 19 19.51 -3.06 -4.06
N GLN A 20 20.44 -2.82 -3.13
CA GLN A 20 21.19 -3.88 -2.46
C GLN A 20 20.29 -4.70 -1.52
N LEU A 21 19.31 -4.06 -0.87
CA LEU A 21 18.33 -4.75 -0.03
C LEU A 21 17.40 -5.64 -0.87
N TYR A 22 16.94 -5.16 -2.03
CA TYR A 22 16.10 -5.93 -2.95
C TYR A 22 16.85 -7.16 -3.49
N GLN A 23 18.11 -7.01 -3.90
CA GLN A 23 18.94 -8.12 -4.34
C GLN A 23 19.19 -9.15 -3.23
N LEU A 24 19.48 -8.69 -2.01
CA LEU A 24 19.81 -9.55 -0.88
C LEU A 24 18.62 -10.44 -0.47
N TYR A 25 17.42 -9.88 -0.42
CA TYR A 25 16.25 -10.58 0.10
C TYR A 25 15.33 -11.16 -0.96
N LYS A 26 15.54 -10.82 -2.25
CA LYS A 26 14.64 -11.21 -3.36
C LYS A 26 13.17 -10.93 -3.04
N ARG A 27 12.92 -9.90 -2.23
CA ARG A 27 11.58 -9.47 -1.80
C ARG A 27 11.07 -8.37 -2.72
N GLU A 28 9.75 -8.27 -2.79
CA GLU A 28 9.03 -7.18 -3.45
C GLU A 28 9.54 -5.81 -2.95
N ASP A 29 9.59 -4.83 -3.87
CA ASP A 29 9.91 -3.44 -3.55
C ASP A 29 8.97 -2.93 -2.43
N VAL A 30 9.48 -2.15 -1.49
CA VAL A 30 8.69 -1.63 -0.35
C VAL A 30 7.43 -0.89 -0.79
N VAL A 31 7.48 -0.21 -1.94
CA VAL A 31 6.35 0.47 -2.56
C VAL A 31 5.29 -0.55 -2.96
N GLN A 32 5.67 -1.63 -3.63
CA GLN A 32 4.76 -2.68 -4.06
C GLN A 32 4.15 -3.44 -2.88
N PHE A 33 4.98 -3.78 -1.89
CA PHE A 33 4.51 -4.37 -0.65
C PHE A 33 3.46 -3.48 0.02
N THR A 34 3.74 -2.18 0.12
CA THR A 34 2.81 -1.20 0.71
C THR A 34 1.52 -1.06 -0.10
N ARG A 35 1.60 -1.05 -1.43
CA ARG A 35 0.43 -1.01 -2.33
C ARG A 35 -0.44 -2.26 -2.15
N GLY A 36 0.15 -3.45 -2.20
CA GLY A 36 -0.53 -4.72 -2.00
C GLY A 36 -1.22 -4.83 -0.63
N THR A 37 -0.48 -4.58 0.46
CA THR A 37 -1.03 -4.63 1.82
C THR A 37 -2.15 -3.62 2.03
N ARG A 38 -2.09 -2.46 1.37
CA ARG A 38 -3.16 -1.45 1.42
C ARG A 38 -4.47 -2.00 0.81
N ILE A 39 -4.41 -2.66 -0.34
CA ILE A 39 -5.57 -3.30 -0.97
C ILE A 39 -6.06 -4.49 -0.14
N GLU A 40 -5.17 -5.32 0.41
CA GLU A 40 -5.54 -6.43 1.29
C GLU A 40 -6.40 -5.94 2.48
N TRP A 41 -5.90 -4.91 3.18
CA TRP A 41 -6.59 -4.34 4.34
C TRP A 41 -7.88 -3.62 3.95
N ALA A 42 -7.89 -2.90 2.82
CA ALA A 42 -9.08 -2.26 2.29
C ALA A 42 -10.22 -3.25 2.06
N GLY A 43 -9.94 -4.40 1.43
CA GLY A 43 -10.98 -5.41 1.20
C GLY A 43 -11.44 -6.08 2.49
N HIS A 44 -10.54 -6.27 3.46
CA HIS A 44 -10.92 -6.77 4.78
C HIS A 44 -11.92 -5.82 5.46
N VAL A 45 -11.62 -4.52 5.50
CA VAL A 45 -12.53 -3.51 6.07
C VAL A 45 -13.82 -3.41 5.26
N TRP A 46 -13.74 -3.47 3.92
CA TRP A 46 -14.92 -3.35 3.06
C TRP A 46 -15.92 -4.50 3.26
N ARG A 47 -15.44 -5.72 3.52
CA ARG A 47 -16.30 -6.88 3.79
C ARG A 47 -16.80 -6.97 5.24
N ALA A 48 -16.30 -6.15 6.14
CA ALA A 48 -16.68 -6.17 7.55
C ALA A 48 -17.99 -5.40 7.77
N ASP A 49 -19.08 -5.89 7.19
CA ASP A 49 -20.40 -5.25 7.25
C ASP A 49 -20.88 -5.10 8.70
N GLY A 50 -21.49 -3.96 9.01
CA GLY A 50 -21.91 -3.62 10.38
C GLY A 50 -20.77 -3.27 11.35
N SER A 51 -19.50 -3.41 10.95
CA SER A 51 -18.37 -3.04 11.79
C SER A 51 -18.19 -1.53 11.88
N VAL A 52 -17.67 -1.07 13.03
CA VAL A 52 -17.26 0.33 13.23
C VAL A 52 -16.19 0.75 12.21
N LEU A 53 -15.32 -0.18 11.78
CA LEU A 53 -14.29 0.08 10.79
C LEU A 53 -14.87 0.42 9.42
N LYS A 54 -15.81 -0.39 8.92
CA LYS A 54 -16.53 -0.13 7.68
C LYS A 54 -17.31 1.18 7.77
N GLY A 55 -17.98 1.41 8.91
CA GLY A 55 -18.69 2.65 9.19
C GLY A 55 -17.77 3.87 9.11
N ALA A 56 -16.60 3.84 9.77
CA ALA A 56 -15.64 4.94 9.74
C ALA A 56 -15.04 5.18 8.34
N LEU A 57 -14.85 4.11 7.56
CA LEU A 57 -14.35 4.20 6.18
C LEU A 57 -15.35 4.90 5.24
N THR A 58 -16.63 4.55 5.33
CA THR A 58 -17.68 5.10 4.45
C THR A 58 -18.28 6.41 4.96
N TYR A 59 -18.01 6.78 6.21
CA TYR A 59 -18.58 7.97 6.83
C TYR A 59 -18.13 9.27 6.14
N VAL A 60 -19.11 10.06 5.72
CA VAL A 60 -18.90 11.40 5.17
C VAL A 60 -18.92 12.42 6.29
N ILE A 61 -17.73 12.81 6.76
CA ILE A 61 -17.59 13.93 7.72
C ILE A 61 -18.03 15.22 7.03
N ARG A 62 -19.14 15.81 7.49
CA ARG A 62 -19.63 17.13 7.07
C ARG A 62 -18.90 18.22 7.85
N GLY A 63 -18.48 19.29 7.16
CA GLY A 63 -17.80 20.44 7.76
C GLY A 63 -16.48 20.81 7.09
N LYS A 64 -15.92 21.96 7.47
CA LYS A 64 -14.65 22.46 6.95
C LYS A 64 -13.48 21.85 7.73
N ARG A 65 -12.52 21.27 7.02
CA ARG A 65 -11.32 20.72 7.66
C ARG A 65 -10.42 21.83 8.23
N PRO A 66 -9.72 21.57 9.34
CA PRO A 66 -8.71 22.47 9.86
C PRO A 66 -7.59 22.70 8.83
N ARG A 67 -6.96 23.87 8.88
CA ARG A 67 -5.78 24.17 8.06
C ARG A 67 -4.61 23.25 8.47
N GLY A 68 -3.87 22.73 7.49
CA GLY A 68 -2.62 21.98 7.69
C GLY A 68 -2.71 20.47 7.49
N ARG A 69 -3.88 19.83 7.64
CA ARG A 69 -4.01 18.39 7.33
C ARG A 69 -4.08 18.20 5.80
N PRO A 70 -3.28 17.29 5.20
CA PRO A 70 -3.41 16.94 3.79
C PRO A 70 -4.85 16.58 3.42
N LEU A 71 -5.31 17.08 2.27
CA LEU A 71 -6.70 16.87 1.86
C LEU A 71 -6.98 15.39 1.54
N LYS A 72 -5.97 14.69 1.01
CA LYS A 72 -6.02 13.29 0.60
C LYS A 72 -6.22 12.35 1.78
N ARG A 73 -7.30 11.56 1.76
CA ARG A 73 -7.60 10.52 2.76
C ARG A 73 -6.94 9.21 2.36
N TRP A 74 -6.78 8.32 3.33
CA TRP A 74 -6.35 6.96 3.05
C TRP A 74 -7.29 6.25 2.05
N GLY A 75 -8.60 6.41 2.21
CA GLY A 75 -9.59 5.87 1.26
C GLY A 75 -9.48 6.45 -0.16
N ASP A 76 -9.08 7.72 -0.31
CA ASP A 76 -8.82 8.31 -1.63
C ASP A 76 -7.60 7.64 -2.28
N SER A 77 -6.53 7.42 -1.52
CA SER A 77 -5.34 6.69 -2.01
C SER A 77 -5.64 5.23 -2.38
N VAL A 78 -6.60 4.59 -1.71
CA VAL A 78 -7.05 3.24 -2.08
C VAL A 78 -7.85 3.28 -3.37
N ARG A 79 -8.79 4.23 -3.50
CA ARG A 79 -9.59 4.41 -4.73
C ARG A 79 -8.69 4.64 -5.93
N GLU A 80 -7.73 5.56 -5.84
CA GLU A 80 -6.79 5.83 -6.95
C GLU A 80 -5.97 4.58 -7.30
N LEU A 81 -5.51 3.81 -6.31
CA LEU A 81 -4.76 2.58 -6.56
C LEU A 81 -5.64 1.50 -7.20
N LEU A 82 -6.91 1.38 -6.79
CA LEU A 82 -7.89 0.48 -7.39
C LEU A 82 -8.14 0.88 -8.86
N GLU A 83 -8.32 2.16 -9.13
CA GLU A 83 -8.48 2.68 -10.49
C GLU A 83 -7.25 2.37 -11.37
N GLU A 84 -6.02 2.54 -10.83
CA GLU A 84 -4.76 2.21 -11.50
C GLU A 84 -4.66 0.73 -11.91
N ILE A 85 -5.19 -0.19 -11.09
CA ILE A 85 -5.21 -1.65 -11.37
C ILE A 85 -6.51 -2.15 -12.01
N GLY A 86 -7.40 -1.25 -12.44
CA GLY A 86 -8.66 -1.61 -13.10
C GLY A 86 -9.66 -2.32 -12.19
N GLY A 87 -9.72 -1.88 -10.93
CA GLY A 87 -10.63 -2.41 -9.91
C GLY A 87 -11.49 -1.34 -9.23
N ASP A 88 -12.42 -1.83 -8.42
CA ASP A 88 -13.31 -1.01 -7.60
C ASP A 88 -13.53 -1.66 -6.21
N TRP A 89 -14.22 -0.95 -5.33
CA TRP A 89 -14.49 -1.43 -3.97
C TRP A 89 -15.49 -2.59 -3.90
N GLU A 90 -16.45 -2.67 -4.82
CA GLU A 90 -17.50 -3.69 -4.82
C GLU A 90 -16.93 -5.09 -5.10
N GLN A 91 -15.88 -5.14 -5.92
CA GLN A 91 -15.11 -6.36 -6.16
C GLN A 91 -14.51 -6.97 -4.89
N ALA A 92 -14.44 -6.23 -3.77
CA ALA A 92 -13.97 -6.79 -2.50
C ALA A 92 -14.86 -7.92 -1.97
N TYR A 93 -16.14 -7.98 -2.32
CA TYR A 93 -17.01 -9.09 -1.89
C TYR A 93 -16.67 -10.41 -2.61
N ASN A 94 -16.13 -10.34 -3.85
CA ASN A 94 -15.57 -11.49 -4.53
C ASN A 94 -14.10 -11.68 -4.09
N ARG A 95 -13.83 -12.66 -3.22
CA ARG A 95 -12.50 -12.89 -2.67
C ARG A 95 -11.45 -13.27 -3.72
N GLU A 96 -11.84 -13.99 -4.76
CA GLU A 96 -10.92 -14.39 -5.84
C GLU A 96 -10.53 -13.17 -6.66
N ARG A 97 -11.54 -12.39 -7.08
CA ARG A 97 -11.30 -11.12 -7.78
C ARG A 97 -10.46 -10.16 -6.94
N TRP A 98 -10.74 -10.05 -5.65
CA TRP A 98 -9.96 -9.20 -4.75
C TRP A 98 -8.50 -9.67 -4.64
N LYS A 99 -8.27 -10.98 -4.62
CA LYS A 99 -6.92 -11.55 -4.59
C LYS A 99 -6.15 -11.21 -5.87
N GLU A 100 -6.80 -11.22 -7.03
CA GLU A 100 -6.19 -10.77 -8.30
C GLU A 100 -5.76 -9.30 -8.22
N LEU A 101 -6.61 -8.42 -7.71
CA LEU A 101 -6.29 -7.00 -7.53
C LEU A 101 -5.10 -6.79 -6.57
N VAL A 102 -5.04 -7.54 -5.48
CA VAL A 102 -3.89 -7.53 -4.56
C VAL A 102 -2.61 -7.92 -5.28
N LEU A 103 -2.64 -8.97 -6.11
CA LEU A 103 -1.47 -9.41 -6.88
C LEU A 103 -1.07 -8.39 -7.94
N ALA A 104 -2.04 -7.77 -8.61
CA ALA A 104 -1.79 -6.68 -9.55
C ALA A 104 -1.11 -5.49 -8.85
N ALA A 105 -1.58 -5.11 -7.66
CA ALA A 105 -1.00 -4.03 -6.87
C ALA A 105 0.43 -4.33 -6.36
N LYS A 106 0.79 -5.60 -6.18
CA LYS A 106 2.17 -6.03 -5.85
C LYS A 106 3.10 -6.11 -7.06
N SER A 107 2.53 -6.15 -8.26
CA SER A 107 3.27 -6.30 -9.52
C SER A 107 3.42 -4.98 -10.28
N LEU A 108 2.92 -3.88 -9.72
CA LEU A 108 2.74 -2.59 -10.37
C LEU A 108 4.06 -1.80 -10.38
N ASN A 109 5.03 -2.21 -11.20
CA ASN A 109 6.31 -1.50 -11.27
C ASN A 109 6.09 -0.01 -11.57
N GLY A 110 6.58 0.86 -10.68
CA GLY A 110 6.50 2.30 -10.86
C GLY A 110 7.18 2.69 -12.17
N SER A 111 6.43 3.35 -13.05
CA SER A 111 6.97 3.98 -14.26
C SER A 111 7.93 5.12 -13.92
#